data_AF-A0A6C8Y1T6-F1
#
_entry.id   AF-A0A6C8Y1T6-F1
#
_cell.length_a   1.000
_cell.length_b   1.000
_cell.length_c   1.000
_cell.angle_alpha   90.00
_cell.angle_beta   90.00
_cell.angle_gamma   90.00
#
_symmetry.space_group_name_H-M   'P 1'
#
loop_
_entity.id
_entity.type
_entity.pdbx_description
1 polymer ?
#
loop_
_entity_poly.entity_id
_entity_poly.type
_entity_poly.pdbx_seq_one_letter_code
_entity_poly.pdbx_strand_id
1 'polypeptide(L)'
;MSKDTWPVSASSYRINWAPQTVVEEVLQNVSTILATQTGTVPYSRKLGVTSGLVDSQAPVFIAMATREIIQKVSEFEPRAIIHSVSFDKANASDGVIRPKLVIGVKR
;
A
#
# COMPACT_ATOMS: atom_id res chain seq x y z
N MET A 1 -17.32 15.43 0.80
CA MET A 1 -15.98 14.81 0.71
C MET A 1 -15.30 15.04 2.05
N SER A 2 -15.12 13.98 2.83
CA SER A 2 -14.63 14.05 4.21
C SER A 2 -13.19 14.59 4.23
N LYS A 3 -12.91 15.57 5.11
CA LYS A 3 -11.68 16.38 5.11
C LYS A 3 -10.41 15.66 5.60
N ASP A 4 -10.50 14.37 5.93
CA ASP A 4 -9.44 13.62 6.62
C ASP A 4 -9.06 12.34 5.83
N THR A 5 -8.77 12.47 4.53
CA THR A 5 -8.24 11.37 3.71
C THR A 5 -6.99 11.78 2.95
N TRP A 6 -6.05 10.84 2.85
CA TRP A 6 -4.71 11.06 2.31
C TRP A 6 -4.38 10.02 1.24
N PRO A 7 -3.85 10.44 0.08
CA PRO A 7 -3.35 9.51 -0.92
C PRO A 7 -2.01 8.91 -0.49
N VAL A 8 -1.81 7.62 -0.76
CA VAL A 8 -0.54 6.91 -0.50
C VAL A 8 -0.25 5.92 -1.62
N SER A 9 1.00 5.86 -2.04
CA SER A 9 1.53 4.86 -2.98
C SER A 9 2.86 4.31 -2.48
N ALA A 10 3.33 3.20 -3.05
CA ALA A 10 4.65 2.65 -2.72
C ALA A 10 5.76 3.70 -2.93
N SER A 11 6.70 3.78 -1.99
CA SER A 11 7.88 4.66 -2.03
C SER A 11 7.58 6.15 -2.24
N SER A 12 6.42 6.63 -1.78
CA SER A 12 5.99 8.03 -1.97
C SER A 12 6.58 9.01 -0.95
N TYR A 13 7.11 8.49 0.17
CA TYR A 13 7.61 9.31 1.29
C TYR A 13 9.11 9.10 1.49
N ARG A 14 9.81 10.20 1.84
CA ARG A 14 11.16 10.11 2.43
C ARG A 14 11.02 9.64 3.87
N ILE A 15 11.90 8.74 4.30
CA ILE A 15 11.86 8.19 5.66
C ILE A 15 12.13 9.32 6.67
N ASN A 16 11.15 9.60 7.52
CA ASN A 16 11.26 10.41 8.70
C ASN A 16 11.29 9.48 9.93
N TRP A 17 12.38 9.53 10.68
CA TRP A 17 12.59 8.74 11.90
C TRP A 17 11.97 9.38 13.15
N ALA A 18 11.53 10.64 13.06
CA ALA A 18 10.88 11.39 14.14
C ALA A 18 9.61 12.09 13.61
N PRO A 19 8.59 11.35 13.16
CA PRO A 19 7.33 11.92 12.69
C PRO A 19 6.68 12.75 13.80
N GLN A 20 6.18 13.93 13.44
CA GLN A 20 5.58 14.85 14.41
C GLN A 20 4.09 14.56 14.62
N THR A 21 3.48 13.80 13.72
CA THR A 21 2.07 13.43 13.78
C THR A 21 1.88 11.94 13.50
N VAL A 22 0.84 11.36 14.11
CA VAL A 22 0.41 9.97 13.83
C VAL A 22 0.06 9.79 12.35
N VAL A 23 -0.46 10.83 11.70
CA VAL A 23 -0.80 10.79 10.28
C VAL A 23 0.45 10.59 9.41
N GLU A 24 1.52 11.35 9.65
CA GLU A 24 2.79 11.17 8.93
C GLU A 24 3.36 9.76 9.14
N GLU A 25 3.36 9.28 10.38
CA GLU A 25 3.83 7.95 10.74
C GLU A 25 3.06 6.86 9.97
N VAL A 26 1.72 6.92 10.01
CA VAL A 26 0.85 5.94 9.35
C VAL A 26 1.02 5.97 7.83
N LEU A 27 1.12 7.15 7.22
CA LEU A 27 1.32 7.27 5.77
C LEU A 27 2.66 6.65 5.33
N GLN A 28 3.72 6.88 6.10
CA GLN A 28 5.02 6.26 5.87
C GLN A 28 4.97 4.74 6.03
N ASN A 29 4.31 4.23 7.08
CA ASN A 29 4.18 2.80 7.34
C ASN A 29 3.41 2.11 6.21
N VAL A 30 2.28 2.68 5.77
CA VAL A 30 1.52 2.14 4.63
C VAL A 30 2.34 2.18 3.35
N SER A 31 3.05 3.28 3.06
CA SER A 31 3.97 3.35 1.92
C SER A 31 5.04 2.26 1.97
N THR A 32 5.56 1.94 3.17
CA THR A 32 6.56 0.90 3.40
C THR A 32 6.00 -0.51 3.17
N ILE A 33 4.79 -0.79 3.66
CA ILE A 33 4.09 -2.07 3.43
C ILE A 33 3.91 -2.29 1.92
N LEU A 34 3.47 -1.27 1.18
CA LEU A 34 3.24 -1.36 -0.27
C LEU A 34 4.54 -1.53 -1.07
N ALA A 35 5.67 -1.01 -0.59
CA ALA A 35 6.96 -1.09 -1.27
C ALA A 35 7.73 -2.39 -0.97
N THR A 36 7.37 -3.08 0.11
CA THR A 36 8.07 -4.29 0.56
C THR A 36 7.50 -5.54 -0.12
N GLN A 37 8.38 -6.39 -0.66
CA GLN A 37 7.99 -7.70 -1.15
C GLN A 37 7.91 -8.71 0.00
N THR A 38 6.86 -9.52 0.03
CA THR A 38 6.70 -10.57 1.05
C THR A 38 7.90 -11.51 1.12
N GLY A 39 8.32 -11.87 2.33
CA GLY A 39 9.43 -12.79 2.57
C GLY A 39 10.82 -12.15 2.65
N THR A 40 10.95 -10.87 2.30
CA THR A 40 12.25 -10.15 2.29
C THR A 40 12.68 -9.65 3.67
N VAL A 41 11.75 -9.45 4.60
CA VAL A 41 12.05 -8.93 5.94
C VAL A 41 12.36 -10.08 6.91
N PRO A 42 13.59 -10.13 7.48
CA PRO A 42 13.93 -11.11 8.51
C PRO A 42 12.98 -11.01 9.71
N TYR A 43 12.66 -12.14 10.34
CA TYR A 43 11.71 -12.24 11.46
C TYR A 43 10.26 -11.77 11.19
N SER A 44 9.96 -11.17 10.03
CA SER A 44 8.62 -10.73 9.64
C SER A 44 8.30 -11.06 8.17
N ARG A 45 8.38 -12.35 7.84
CA ARG A 45 8.24 -12.82 6.44
C ARG A 45 6.85 -12.58 5.84
N LYS A 46 5.83 -12.31 6.64
CA LYS A 46 4.48 -11.99 6.16
C LYS A 46 4.31 -10.53 5.75
N LEU A 47 5.21 -9.63 6.15
CA LEU A 47 5.12 -8.21 5.84
C LEU A 47 5.33 -7.97 4.35
N GLY A 48 4.60 -7.01 3.79
CA GLY A 48 4.69 -6.63 2.39
C GLY A 48 3.62 -7.27 1.51
N VAL A 49 3.69 -6.98 0.21
CA VAL A 49 2.79 -7.49 -0.84
C VAL A 49 3.51 -8.52 -1.72
N THR A 50 2.76 -9.50 -2.23
CA THR A 50 3.33 -10.56 -3.07
C THR A 50 3.58 -10.08 -4.50
N SER A 51 4.63 -10.61 -5.11
CA SER A 51 4.90 -10.45 -6.55
C SER A 51 4.49 -11.67 -7.36
N GLY A 52 3.88 -12.68 -6.73
CA GLY A 52 3.66 -14.01 -7.32
C GLY A 52 2.67 -14.08 -8.49
N LEU A 53 2.05 -12.96 -8.86
CA LEU A 53 1.06 -12.87 -9.93
C LEU A 53 1.44 -11.89 -11.03
N VAL A 54 2.73 -11.51 -11.12
CA VAL A 54 3.23 -10.56 -12.12
C VAL A 54 2.95 -11.00 -13.56
N ASP A 55 2.98 -12.30 -13.84
CA ASP A 55 2.72 -12.88 -15.17
C ASP A 55 1.23 -13.11 -15.47
N SER A 56 0.35 -12.84 -14.50
CA SER A 56 -1.09 -13.02 -14.68
C SER A 56 -1.70 -11.87 -15.48
N GLN A 57 -2.89 -12.12 -16.07
CA GLN A 57 -3.61 -11.07 -16.77
C GLN A 57 -3.98 -9.93 -15.81
N ALA A 58 -3.89 -8.68 -16.29
CA ALA A 58 -4.08 -7.48 -15.48
C ALA A 58 -5.37 -7.48 -14.61
N PRO A 59 -6.55 -7.93 -15.08
CA PRO A 59 -7.75 -7.98 -14.24
C PRO A 59 -7.60 -8.94 -13.04
N VAL A 60 -6.96 -10.09 -13.25
CA VAL A 60 -6.71 -11.10 -12.20
C VAL A 60 -5.72 -10.54 -11.19
N PHE A 61 -4.62 -9.95 -11.66
CA PHE A 61 -3.63 -9.29 -10.81
C PHE A 61 -4.27 -8.21 -9.94
N ILE A 62 -5.06 -7.30 -10.54
CA ILE A 62 -5.71 -6.18 -9.82
C ILE A 62 -6.63 -6.70 -8.71
N ALA A 63 -7.47 -7.70 -9.00
CA ALA A 63 -8.39 -8.25 -8.00
C ALA A 63 -7.64 -8.88 -6.81
N MET A 64 -6.61 -9.67 -7.10
CA MET A 64 -5.79 -10.33 -6.07
C MET A 64 -4.96 -9.34 -5.27
N ALA A 65 -4.31 -8.39 -5.94
CA ALA A 65 -3.53 -7.33 -5.31
C ALA A 65 -4.42 -6.45 -4.42
N THR A 66 -5.64 -6.13 -4.86
CA THR A 66 -6.60 -5.37 -4.03
C THR A 66 -6.90 -6.10 -2.73
N ARG A 67 -7.26 -7.39 -2.81
CA ARG A 67 -7.52 -8.22 -1.63
C ARG A 67 -6.31 -8.26 -0.69
N GLU A 68 -5.13 -8.52 -1.23
CA GLU A 68 -3.92 -8.63 -0.43
C GLU A 68 -3.56 -7.30 0.24
N ILE A 69 -3.57 -6.19 -0.50
CA ILE A 69 -3.30 -4.85 0.03
C ILE A 69 -4.21 -4.55 1.22
N ILE A 70 -5.51 -4.84 1.09
CA ILE A 70 -6.48 -4.63 2.18
C ILE A 70 -6.08 -5.47 3.40
N GLN A 71 -5.80 -6.76 3.21
CA GLN A 71 -5.40 -7.66 4.30
C GLN A 71 -4.12 -7.20 4.98
N LYS A 72 -3.08 -6.86 4.21
CA LYS A 72 -1.76 -6.46 4.73
C LYS A 72 -1.81 -5.14 5.47
N VAL A 73 -2.49 -4.13 4.92
CA VAL A 73 -2.63 -2.84 5.60
C VAL A 73 -3.44 -3.00 6.87
N SER A 74 -4.53 -3.78 6.88
CA SER A 74 -5.29 -4.04 8.10
C SER A 74 -4.50 -4.83 9.17
N GLU A 75 -3.61 -5.74 8.76
CA GLU A 75 -2.77 -6.55 9.67
C GLU A 75 -1.61 -5.72 10.26
N PHE A 76 -0.89 -4.99 9.41
CA PHE A 76 0.38 -4.33 9.79
C PHE A 76 0.24 -2.85 10.14
N GLU A 77 -0.83 -2.18 9.73
CA GLU A 77 -1.12 -0.79 10.10
C GLU A 77 -2.61 -0.59 10.38
N PRO A 78 -3.14 -1.14 11.50
CA PRO A 78 -4.57 -1.11 11.82
C PRO A 78 -5.13 0.30 12.09
N ARG A 79 -4.26 1.32 12.23
CA ARG A 79 -4.70 2.72 12.33
C ARG A 79 -5.11 3.29 10.97
N ALA A 80 -4.68 2.69 9.86
CA ALA A 80 -5.07 3.10 8.52
C ALA A 80 -6.46 2.53 8.14
N ILE A 81 -7.37 3.42 7.75
CA ILE A 81 -8.70 3.09 7.25
C ILE A 81 -8.68 3.23 5.73
N ILE A 82 -8.79 2.13 5.00
CA ILE A 82 -8.78 2.17 3.53
C ILE A 82 -10.14 2.65 3.02
N HIS A 83 -10.16 3.79 2.32
CA HIS A 83 -11.36 4.29 1.64
C HIS A 83 -11.45 3.80 0.20
N SER A 84 -10.31 3.73 -0.50
CA SER A 84 -10.27 3.21 -1.87
C SER A 84 -8.91 2.65 -2.22
N VAL A 85 -8.91 1.60 -3.03
CA VAL A 85 -7.73 1.09 -3.73
C VAL A 85 -7.97 1.29 -5.22
N SER A 86 -7.04 1.98 -5.88
CA SER A 86 -7.05 2.21 -7.31
C SER A 86 -5.70 1.81 -7.90
N PHE A 87 -5.64 1.62 -9.21
CA PHE A 87 -4.40 1.27 -9.89
C PHE A 87 -4.16 2.27 -11.01
N ASP A 88 -2.95 2.82 -11.03
CA ASP A 88 -2.51 3.65 -12.13
C ASP A 88 -2.25 2.76 -13.36
N LYS A 89 -2.98 3.05 -14.43
CA LYS A 89 -2.88 2.36 -15.73
C LYS A 89 -2.24 3.26 -16.79
N ALA A 90 -1.80 4.46 -16.45
CA ALA A 90 -1.23 5.42 -17.42
C ALA A 90 -0.04 4.81 -18.18
N ASN A 91 0.75 3.96 -17.51
CA ASN A 91 1.89 3.25 -18.09
C ASN A 91 1.60 1.74 -18.24
N ALA A 92 0.35 1.34 -18.40
CA ALA A 92 0.01 -0.08 -18.58
C ALA A 92 0.63 -0.66 -19.86
N SER A 93 0.90 0.18 -20.88
CA SER A 93 1.69 -0.17 -22.07
C SER A 93 3.12 -0.58 -21.74
N ASP A 94 3.67 -0.06 -20.65
CA ASP A 94 5.04 -0.31 -20.20
C ASP A 94 5.10 -1.53 -19.26
N GLY A 95 3.98 -2.25 -19.08
CA GLY A 95 3.87 -3.41 -18.21
C GLY A 95 3.88 -3.09 -16.72
N VAL A 96 3.72 -1.81 -16.33
CA VAL A 96 3.80 -1.38 -14.93
C VAL A 96 2.42 -1.00 -14.40
N ILE A 97 1.98 -1.70 -13.35
CA ILE A 97 0.74 -1.41 -12.62
C ILE A 97 1.10 -0.95 -11.22
N ARG A 98 0.68 0.25 -10.83
CA ARG A 98 0.99 0.81 -9.50
C ARG A 98 -0.27 0.99 -8.66
N PRO A 99 -0.35 0.41 -7.45
CA PRO A 99 -1.47 0.69 -6.55
C PRO A 99 -1.37 2.13 -6.00
N LYS A 100 -2.52 2.80 -5.94
CA LYS A 100 -2.75 4.08 -5.29
C LYS A 100 -3.91 3.92 -4.31
N LEU A 101 -3.63 4.15 -3.05
CA LEU A 101 -4.62 4.05 -1.98
C LEU A 101 -5.04 5.46 -1.57
N VAL A 102 -6.27 5.57 -1.11
CA VAL A 102 -6.74 6.70 -0.31
C VAL A 102 -7.12 6.15 1.05
N ILE A 103 -6.44 6.64 2.09
CA ILE A 103 -6.62 6.18 3.46
C ILE A 103 -7.06 7.31 4.38
N GLY A 104 -7.83 6.98 5.40
CA GLY A 104 -8.03 7.81 6.59
C GLY A 104 -7.19 7.25 7.74
N VAL A 105 -7.05 8.01 8.81
CA VAL A 105 -6.30 7.61 10.00
C VAL A 105 -7.27 7.63 11.18
N LYS A 106 -7.39 6.49 11.85
CA LYS A 106 -8.21 6.37 13.06
C LYS A 106 -7.59 7.23 14.16
N ARG A 107 -8.42 8.07 14.79
CA ARG A 107 -8.03 8.86 15.97
C ARG A 107 -7.89 7.97 17.20
#